data_AF-A0A8C6CR20-F1
#
_entry.id   AF-A0A8C6CR20-F1
#
_cell.length_a   1.000
_cell.length_b   1.000
_cell.length_c   1.000
_cell.angle_alpha   90.00
_cell.angle_beta   90.00
_cell.angle_gamma   90.00
#
_symmetry.space_group_name_H-M   'P 1'
#
loop_
_entity.id
_entity.type
_entity.pdbx_description
1 polymer ?
#
loop_
_entity_poly.entity_id
_entity_poly.type
_entity_poly.pdbx_seq_one_letter_code
_entity_poly.pdbx_strand_id
1 'polypeptide(L)'
;MNASGPAAALPPGSAARALHVELPSQQWLLRRLRNIAARNIVNRNGHQLLDTYFTLHLCNTEKVYKEFYRSEVIKNSLNPTWQSLDFGIMPDRLDTSVSCFVVKIWGGKENIYQLLIEWKVCLDGLKYLGQQIHACNQNEIIFGLNDGYYGASIRT
;
A
#
# COMPACT_ATOMS: atom_id res chain seq x y z
N MET A 1 -38.57 68.25 16.91
CA MET A 1 -37.48 68.01 15.95
C MET A 1 -37.20 66.52 15.95
N ASN A 2 -37.71 65.77 14.97
CA ASN A 2 -37.44 64.33 14.85
C ASN A 2 -36.98 64.09 13.41
N ALA A 3 -35.74 63.65 13.25
CA ALA A 3 -35.11 63.43 11.96
C ALA A 3 -35.32 61.98 11.50
N SER A 4 -35.78 61.82 10.27
CA SER A 4 -35.74 60.58 9.48
C SER A 4 -34.35 60.41 8.85
N GLY A 5 -33.83 59.18 8.83
CA GLY A 5 -32.63 58.78 8.08
C GLY A 5 -32.20 57.33 8.39
N PRO A 6 -31.63 56.57 7.42
CA PRO A 6 -32.22 55.30 7.01
C PRO A 6 -31.56 54.01 7.55
N ALA A 7 -32.31 52.93 7.40
CA ALA A 7 -31.91 51.54 7.63
C ALA A 7 -30.66 51.16 6.83
N ALA A 8 -29.58 50.79 7.53
CA ALA A 8 -28.43 50.13 6.93
C ALA A 8 -28.70 48.62 6.86
N ALA A 9 -28.58 48.11 5.63
CA ALA A 9 -28.87 46.74 5.25
C ALA A 9 -28.01 45.70 5.98
N LEU A 10 -28.66 44.62 6.41
CA LEU A 10 -27.99 43.37 6.76
C LEU A 10 -27.36 42.75 5.49
N PRO A 11 -26.10 42.31 5.52
CA PRO A 11 -25.55 41.55 4.41
C PRO A 11 -26.21 40.16 4.33
N PRO A 12 -26.59 39.69 3.12
CA PRO A 12 -27.14 38.37 2.92
C PRO A 12 -26.01 37.35 2.76
N GLY A 13 -26.31 36.10 3.12
CA GLY A 13 -25.65 34.96 2.50
C GLY A 13 -24.66 34.22 3.37
N SER A 14 -25.16 33.13 3.96
CA SER A 14 -24.42 31.88 4.14
C SER A 14 -23.33 31.67 3.11
N ALA A 15 -22.09 31.53 3.57
CA ALA A 15 -21.20 30.51 3.07
C ALA A 15 -20.22 30.21 4.19
N ALA A 16 -20.32 29.00 4.73
CA ALA A 16 -19.34 28.41 5.59
C ALA A 16 -17.93 28.68 5.05
N ARG A 17 -17.16 29.52 5.73
CA ARG A 17 -15.72 29.26 5.80
C ARG A 17 -15.53 28.27 6.92
N ALA A 18 -16.05 27.06 6.68
CA ALA A 18 -15.35 25.88 7.11
C ALA A 18 -13.90 26.18 6.76
N LEU A 19 -13.04 26.24 7.77
CA LEU A 19 -11.64 25.97 7.54
C LEU A 19 -11.67 24.70 6.70
N HIS A 20 -11.32 24.82 5.42
CA HIS A 20 -11.01 23.67 4.61
C HIS A 20 -9.70 23.17 5.22
N VAL A 21 -9.80 22.58 6.41
CA VAL A 21 -8.95 21.49 6.83
C VAL A 21 -9.18 20.53 5.70
N GLU A 22 -8.22 20.46 4.78
CA GLU A 22 -8.17 19.33 3.87
C GLU A 22 -8.15 18.14 4.80
N LEU A 23 -9.32 17.53 4.97
CA LEU A 23 -9.46 16.34 5.77
C LEU A 23 -8.44 15.39 5.15
N PRO A 24 -7.44 14.86 5.88
CA PRO A 24 -6.60 13.77 5.40
C PRO A 24 -7.43 12.46 5.24
N SER A 25 -8.72 12.58 4.94
CA SER A 25 -9.68 11.56 4.55
C SER A 25 -9.26 10.79 3.30
N GLN A 26 -8.34 11.35 2.49
CA GLN A 26 -7.75 10.67 1.33
C GLN A 26 -6.37 10.05 1.63
N GLN A 27 -5.75 10.34 2.76
CA GLN A 27 -4.36 9.94 3.06
C GLN A 27 -4.30 8.81 4.07
N TRP A 28 -4.72 7.60 3.67
CA TRP A 28 -4.45 6.37 4.43
C TRP A 28 -4.35 5.14 3.52
N LEU A 29 -3.62 5.28 2.40
CA LEU A 29 -3.58 4.27 1.34
C LEU A 29 -2.90 2.97 1.81
N LEU A 30 -1.87 3.06 2.67
CA LEU A 30 -1.25 1.91 3.33
C LEU A 30 -2.21 1.22 4.31
N ARG A 31 -2.98 1.95 5.12
CA ARG A 31 -3.95 1.34 6.06
C ARG A 31 -5.10 0.62 5.36
N ARG A 32 -5.35 0.93 4.08
CA ARG A 32 -6.30 0.20 3.23
C ARG A 32 -5.74 -1.11 2.72
N LEU A 33 -4.43 -1.35 2.84
CA LEU A 33 -3.80 -2.60 2.43
C LEU A 33 -4.20 -3.73 3.37
N ARG A 34 -4.93 -4.69 2.82
CA ARG A 34 -5.49 -5.82 3.55
C ARG A 34 -4.72 -7.10 3.35
N ASN A 35 -4.04 -7.29 2.24
CA ASN A 35 -3.19 -8.45 2.02
C ASN A 35 -2.24 -8.17 0.86
N ILE A 36 -1.18 -8.97 0.79
CA ILE A 36 -0.31 -9.02 -0.36
C ILE A 36 -0.31 -10.47 -0.85
N ALA A 37 -0.38 -10.62 -2.16
CA ALA A 37 -0.25 -11.88 -2.85
C ALA A 37 0.87 -11.77 -3.86
N ALA A 38 1.59 -12.87 -4.06
CA ALA A 38 2.48 -13.01 -5.20
C ALA A 38 2.07 -14.23 -6.02
N ARG A 39 2.28 -14.14 -7.32
CA ARG A 39 1.85 -15.16 -8.27
C ARG A 39 2.96 -15.49 -9.25
N ASN A 40 3.03 -16.78 -9.59
CA ASN A 40 4.01 -17.32 -10.52
C ASN A 40 5.45 -16.89 -10.18
N ILE A 41 5.83 -17.02 -8.91
CA ILE A 41 7.19 -16.71 -8.46
C ILE A 41 8.17 -17.64 -9.19
N VAL A 42 9.14 -17.04 -9.88
CA VAL A 42 10.17 -17.78 -10.61
C VAL A 42 11.27 -18.19 -9.64
N ASN A 43 11.47 -19.49 -9.49
CA ASN A 43 12.57 -20.02 -8.69
C ASN A 43 13.84 -20.21 -9.53
N ARG A 44 14.97 -19.67 -9.07
CA ARG A 44 16.30 -19.89 -9.65
C ARG A 44 17.15 -20.93 -8.90
N ASN A 45 16.65 -21.45 -7.78
CA ASN A 45 17.38 -22.35 -6.88
C ASN A 45 17.17 -23.84 -7.16
N GLY A 46 16.56 -24.19 -8.30
CA GLY A 46 16.34 -25.59 -8.70
C GLY A 46 15.25 -26.35 -7.93
N HIS A 47 14.70 -25.81 -6.84
CA HIS A 47 13.54 -26.40 -6.17
C HIS A 47 12.23 -26.16 -6.95
N GLN A 48 11.30 -27.12 -6.94
CA GLN A 48 10.00 -26.93 -7.60
C GLN A 48 9.08 -25.96 -6.83
N LEU A 49 9.21 -25.91 -5.52
CA LEU A 49 8.42 -25.07 -4.62
C LEU A 49 9.34 -24.36 -3.62
N LEU A 50 8.88 -23.24 -3.09
CA LEU A 50 9.64 -22.37 -2.20
C LEU A 50 8.85 -22.02 -0.94
N ASP A 51 9.59 -21.81 0.14
CA ASP A 51 9.09 -21.12 1.32
C ASP A 51 9.32 -19.63 1.11
N THR A 52 8.27 -18.82 1.22
CA THR A 52 8.30 -17.40 0.85
C THR A 52 7.71 -16.52 1.93
N TYR A 53 8.34 -15.35 2.12
CA TYR A 53 7.83 -14.27 2.95
C TYR A 53 8.15 -12.93 2.29
N PHE A 54 7.47 -11.87 2.69
CA PHE A 54 7.81 -10.53 2.25
C PHE A 54 8.21 -9.62 3.41
N THR A 55 8.95 -8.58 3.06
CA THR A 55 9.24 -7.45 3.95
C THR A 55 8.80 -6.15 3.28
N LEU A 56 8.32 -5.22 4.10
CA LEU A 56 8.01 -3.86 3.66
C LEU A 56 9.03 -2.89 4.23
N HIS A 57 9.48 -2.00 3.36
CA HIS A 57 10.47 -0.98 3.67
C HIS A 57 9.93 0.39 3.26
N LEU A 58 10.17 1.39 4.09
CA LEU A 58 9.98 2.76 3.63
C LEU A 58 11.10 3.10 2.64
N CYS A 59 10.80 3.94 1.66
CA CYS A 59 11.82 4.48 0.77
C CYS A 59 11.60 5.97 0.56
N ASN A 60 12.69 6.74 0.51
CA ASN A 60 12.69 8.09 -0.02
C ASN A 60 13.25 8.07 -1.46
N THR A 61 13.57 9.24 -2.01
CA THR A 61 14.11 9.38 -3.37
C THR A 61 15.49 8.72 -3.54
N GLU A 62 16.26 8.57 -2.45
CA GLU A 62 17.69 8.21 -2.50
C GLU A 62 18.02 6.91 -1.76
N LYS A 63 17.15 6.43 -0.85
CA LYS A 63 17.44 5.35 0.07
C LYS A 63 16.20 4.54 0.44
N VAL A 64 16.39 3.22 0.51
CA VAL A 64 15.45 2.27 1.13
C VAL A 64 15.87 2.08 2.59
N TYR A 65 14.94 2.32 3.51
CA TYR A 65 15.15 2.16 4.94
C TYR A 65 15.02 0.67 5.35
N LYS A 66 15.34 0.40 6.62
CA LYS A 66 15.16 -0.93 7.22
C LYS A 66 13.68 -1.36 7.13
N GLU A 67 13.45 -2.67 7.04
CA GLU A 67 12.11 -3.24 7.06
C GLU A 67 11.35 -2.77 8.30
N PHE A 68 10.16 -2.25 8.08
CA PHE A 68 9.23 -1.92 9.16
C PHE A 68 8.22 -3.05 9.41
N TYR A 69 8.12 -3.98 8.46
CA TYR A 69 7.25 -5.15 8.55
C TYR A 69 7.88 -6.38 7.89
N ARG A 70 7.62 -7.55 8.48
CA ARG A 70 7.93 -8.86 7.93
C ARG A 70 6.70 -9.75 8.08
N SER A 71 6.31 -10.41 7.00
CA SER A 71 5.17 -11.33 6.99
C SER A 71 5.50 -12.69 7.60
N GLU A 72 4.47 -13.51 7.77
CA GLU A 72 4.61 -14.95 7.94
C GLU A 72 5.28 -15.60 6.71
N VAL A 73 5.79 -16.81 6.92
CA VAL A 73 6.38 -17.64 5.87
C VAL A 73 5.31 -18.60 5.34
N ILE A 74 4.99 -18.50 4.05
CA ILE A 74 4.13 -19.45 3.35
C ILE A 74 5.04 -20.50 2.69
N LYS A 75 4.85 -21.74 3.10
CA LYS A 75 5.72 -22.85 2.69
C LYS A 75 5.25 -23.52 1.40
N ASN A 76 6.21 -24.06 0.66
CA ASN A 76 5.98 -24.87 -0.55
C ASN A 76 4.95 -24.28 -1.53
N SER A 77 5.04 -22.98 -1.84
CA SER A 77 4.12 -22.32 -2.78
C SER A 77 4.82 -21.28 -3.63
N LEU A 78 4.50 -21.26 -4.93
CA LEU A 78 4.89 -20.19 -5.86
C LEU A 78 3.79 -19.13 -6.03
N ASN A 79 2.65 -19.33 -5.35
CA ASN A 79 1.48 -18.45 -5.37
C ASN A 79 1.07 -18.06 -3.93
N PRO A 80 1.99 -17.56 -3.10
CA PRO A 80 1.67 -17.22 -1.72
C PRO A 80 0.65 -16.10 -1.63
N THR A 81 -0.24 -16.20 -0.65
CA THR A 81 -1.11 -15.10 -0.21
C THR A 81 -0.85 -14.93 1.27
N TRP A 82 -0.31 -13.78 1.64
CA TRP A 82 0.00 -13.46 3.02
C TRP A 82 -1.17 -12.69 3.65
N GLN A 83 -1.44 -12.97 4.91
CA GLN A 83 -2.55 -12.41 5.67
C GLN A 83 -2.34 -10.92 5.99
N SER A 84 -3.37 -10.30 6.57
CA SER A 84 -3.44 -8.85 6.67
C SER A 84 -2.39 -8.22 7.57
N LEU A 85 -1.83 -7.12 7.08
CA LEU A 85 -0.99 -6.22 7.83
C LEU A 85 -1.81 -5.57 8.96
N ASP A 86 -1.46 -5.90 10.21
CA ASP A 86 -1.97 -5.14 11.35
C ASP A 86 -1.11 -3.88 11.54
N PHE A 87 -1.59 -2.77 10.96
CA PHE A 87 -0.94 -1.48 11.10
C PHE A 87 -1.05 -0.90 12.52
N GLY A 88 -1.81 -1.52 13.43
CA GLY A 88 -1.90 -1.11 14.84
C GLY A 88 -0.61 -1.34 15.64
N ILE A 89 0.32 -2.13 15.12
CA ILE A 89 1.62 -2.46 15.76
C ILE A 89 2.77 -1.66 15.10
N MET A 90 2.47 -0.75 14.17
CA MET A 90 3.48 0.05 13.48
C MET A 90 4.15 1.04 14.45
N PRO A 91 5.44 1.34 14.29
CA PRO A 91 6.08 2.40 15.07
C PRO A 91 5.33 3.73 14.88
N ASP A 92 5.06 4.46 15.95
CA ASP A 92 4.31 5.74 15.93
C ASP A 92 4.91 6.81 15.00
N ARG A 93 6.17 6.61 14.56
CA ARG A 93 6.92 7.51 13.67
C ARG A 93 6.88 7.08 12.20
N LEU A 94 6.14 6.02 11.86
CA LEU A 94 5.98 5.64 10.48
C LEU A 94 5.03 6.63 9.81
N ASP A 95 5.58 7.48 8.94
CA ASP A 95 4.75 8.35 8.12
C ASP A 95 3.92 7.48 7.19
N THR A 96 2.70 7.15 7.60
CA THR A 96 1.77 6.30 6.85
C THR A 96 1.08 7.07 5.72
N SER A 97 1.42 8.35 5.60
CA SER A 97 1.02 9.25 4.52
C SER A 97 1.85 9.05 3.25
N VAL A 98 2.98 8.33 3.30
CA VAL A 98 3.72 8.00 2.08
C VAL A 98 3.03 6.89 1.28
N SER A 99 2.60 7.23 0.07
CA SER A 99 2.03 6.31 -0.91
C SER A 99 3.06 5.35 -1.52
N CYS A 100 4.36 5.51 -1.25
CA CYS A 100 5.42 4.71 -1.86
C CYS A 100 6.24 3.93 -0.82
N PHE A 101 6.39 2.62 -1.04
CA PHE A 101 7.19 1.72 -0.23
C PHE A 101 7.87 0.67 -1.10
N VAL A 102 8.83 -0.05 -0.55
CA VAL A 102 9.48 -1.17 -1.23
C VAL A 102 8.98 -2.48 -0.62
N VAL A 103 8.46 -3.36 -1.47
CA VAL A 103 8.16 -4.76 -1.14
C VAL A 103 9.34 -5.61 -1.58
N LYS A 104 9.87 -6.41 -0.68
CA LYS A 104 10.87 -7.43 -1.00
C LYS A 104 10.28 -8.80 -0.73
N ILE A 105 10.24 -9.65 -1.74
CA ILE A 105 9.83 -11.04 -1.60
C ILE A 105 11.08 -11.89 -1.53
N TRP A 106 11.17 -12.61 -0.43
CA TRP A 106 12.23 -13.54 -0.14
C TRP A 106 11.70 -14.94 -0.35
N GLY A 107 12.51 -15.81 -0.92
CA GLY A 107 12.16 -17.21 -1.02
C GLY A 107 13.36 -18.12 -0.90
N GLY A 108 13.10 -19.33 -0.45
CA GLY A 108 14.15 -20.23 -0.01
C GLY A 108 13.63 -21.54 0.52
N LYS A 109 14.52 -22.30 1.16
CA LYS A 109 14.20 -23.54 1.86
C LYS A 109 15.13 -23.70 3.05
N GLU A 110 14.69 -24.43 4.08
CA GLU A 110 15.53 -24.79 5.24
C GLU A 110 16.20 -23.57 5.92
N ASN A 111 15.46 -22.46 6.03
CA ASN A 111 15.94 -21.17 6.56
C ASN A 111 17.01 -20.44 5.73
N ILE A 112 17.36 -20.93 4.54
CA ILE A 112 18.22 -20.24 3.58
C ILE A 112 17.31 -19.49 2.61
N TYR A 113 17.19 -18.18 2.78
CA TYR A 113 16.35 -17.32 1.95
C TYR A 113 17.20 -16.36 1.12
N GLN A 114 16.78 -16.13 -0.11
CA GLN A 114 17.35 -15.11 -0.99
C GLN A 114 16.25 -14.16 -1.48
N LEU A 115 16.68 -12.97 -1.90
CA LEU A 115 15.79 -11.99 -2.51
C LEU A 115 15.38 -12.48 -3.90
N LEU A 116 14.08 -12.65 -4.13
CA LEU A 116 13.53 -13.05 -5.43
C LEU A 116 13.01 -11.86 -6.20
N ILE A 117 12.28 -10.98 -5.52
CA ILE A 117 11.64 -9.81 -6.12
C ILE A 117 11.87 -8.63 -5.19
N GLU A 118 12.35 -7.52 -5.72
CA GLU A 118 12.38 -6.23 -5.04
C GLU A 118 11.59 -5.24 -5.87
N TRP A 119 10.61 -4.59 -5.25
CA TRP A 119 9.75 -3.67 -5.95
C TRP A 119 9.43 -2.43 -5.14
N LYS A 120 9.82 -1.27 -5.67
CA LYS A 120 9.28 0.02 -5.27
C LYS A 120 7.88 0.22 -5.83
N VAL A 121 6.89 0.15 -4.95
CA VAL A 121 5.48 0.31 -5.26
C VAL A 121 5.01 1.66 -4.77
N CYS A 122 4.41 2.44 -5.67
CA CYS A 122 3.61 3.59 -5.32
C CYS A 122 2.14 3.22 -5.52
N LEU A 123 1.36 3.31 -4.46
CA LEU A 123 -0.04 2.90 -4.43
C LEU A 123 -0.89 3.69 -5.46
N ASP A 124 -0.51 4.93 -5.76
CA ASP A 124 -1.15 5.77 -6.79
C ASP A 124 -0.93 5.24 -8.22
N GLY A 125 0.10 4.41 -8.44
CA GLY A 125 0.45 3.82 -9.73
C GLY A 125 -0.06 2.39 -9.93
N LEU A 126 -0.90 1.89 -9.01
CA LEU A 126 -1.43 0.54 -9.08
C LEU A 126 -2.55 0.42 -10.13
N LYS A 127 -2.53 -0.66 -10.90
CA LYS A 127 -3.58 -0.99 -11.86
C LYS A 127 -4.63 -1.86 -11.19
N TYR A 128 -5.89 -1.45 -11.27
CA TYR A 128 -6.99 -2.28 -10.81
C TYR A 128 -7.10 -3.56 -11.63
N LEU A 129 -7.11 -4.72 -10.96
CA LEU A 129 -7.26 -6.04 -11.60
C LEU A 129 -8.68 -6.58 -11.49
N GLY A 130 -9.43 -6.18 -10.46
CA GLY A 130 -10.79 -6.65 -10.22
C GLY A 130 -11.07 -7.00 -8.75
N GLN A 131 -12.26 -7.54 -8.49
CA GLN A 131 -12.65 -8.01 -7.16
C GLN A 131 -12.06 -9.39 -6.81
N GLN A 132 -11.50 -10.11 -7.79
CA GLN A 132 -10.88 -11.42 -7.62
C GLN A 132 -9.48 -11.44 -8.21
N ILE A 133 -8.60 -12.21 -7.58
CA ILE A 133 -7.22 -12.39 -8.04
C ILE A 133 -7.21 -13.24 -9.30
N HIS A 134 -6.92 -12.61 -10.44
CA HIS A 134 -6.61 -13.30 -11.69
C HIS A 134 -5.12 -13.11 -11.97
N ALA A 135 -4.35 -14.18 -11.79
CA ALA A 135 -2.92 -14.17 -12.03
C ALA A 135 -2.62 -14.56 -13.47
N CYS A 136 -1.81 -13.78 -14.18
CA CYS A 136 -1.45 -14.10 -15.56
C CYS A 136 0.05 -13.92 -15.83
N ASN A 137 0.76 -13.14 -15.01
CA ASN A 137 2.16 -12.79 -15.25
C ASN A 137 3.10 -13.52 -14.27
N GLN A 138 4.38 -13.66 -14.66
CA GLN A 138 5.44 -14.13 -13.76
C GLN A 138 5.84 -13.04 -12.77
N ASN A 139 6.20 -13.43 -11.54
CA ASN A 139 6.62 -12.52 -10.48
C ASN A 139 5.61 -11.38 -10.21
N GLU A 140 4.32 -11.68 -10.35
CA GLU A 140 3.26 -10.70 -10.23
C GLU A 140 2.94 -10.48 -8.75
N ILE A 141 3.06 -9.23 -8.28
CA ILE A 141 2.68 -8.84 -6.92
C ILE A 141 1.33 -8.12 -6.97
N ILE A 142 0.41 -8.61 -6.14
CA ILE A 142 -0.98 -8.19 -6.08
C ILE A 142 -1.25 -7.67 -4.68
N PHE A 143 -1.83 -6.48 -4.61
CA PHE A 143 -2.19 -5.75 -3.40
C PHE A 143 -3.71 -5.82 -3.24
N GLY A 144 -4.16 -6.48 -2.17
CA GLY A 144 -5.57 -6.43 -1.78
C GLY A 144 -5.84 -5.16 -0.98
N LEU A 145 -6.59 -4.23 -1.55
CA LEU A 145 -7.12 -3.05 -0.85
C LEU A 145 -8.59 -3.30 -0.46
N ASN A 146 -9.17 -2.41 0.36
CA ASN A 146 -10.58 -2.51 0.81
C ASN A 146 -11.61 -2.68 -0.32
N ASP A 147 -11.30 -2.18 -1.51
CA ASP A 147 -12.17 -2.08 -2.68
C ASP A 147 -11.84 -3.08 -3.80
N GLY A 148 -10.80 -3.90 -3.62
CA GLY A 148 -10.45 -4.97 -4.55
C GLY A 148 -8.95 -5.20 -4.68
N TYR A 149 -8.59 -5.91 -5.74
CA TYR A 149 -7.20 -6.30 -6.00
C TYR A 149 -6.57 -5.43 -7.07
N TYR A 150 -5.33 -5.09 -6.79
CA TYR A 150 -4.54 -4.18 -7.59
C TYR A 150 -3.20 -4.82 -7.91
N GLY A 151 -2.80 -4.79 -9.17
CA GLY A 151 -1.50 -5.24 -9.62
C GLY A 151 -0.65 -4.01 -9.85
N ALA A 152 0.56 -4.01 -9.31
CA ALA A 152 1.56 -3.14 -9.89
C ALA A 152 1.97 -3.80 -11.24
N SER A 153 2.14 -3.02 -12.30
CA SER A 153 2.67 -3.57 -13.57
C SER A 153 4.19 -3.51 -13.50
N ILE A 154 4.87 -4.66 -13.57
CA ILE A 154 6.32 -4.68 -13.78
C ILE A 154 6.57 -4.06 -15.16
N ARG A 155 7.15 -2.85 -15.17
CA ARG A 155 7.85 -2.39 -16.37
C ARG A 155 9.19 -3.12 -16.35
N THR A 156 9.25 -4.23 -17.05
CA THR A 156 10.51 -4.82 -17.53
C THR A 156 11.29 -3.82 -18.35
#